data_AF-A0A699ZY51-F1
#
_entry.id   AF-A0A699ZY51-F1
#
_cell.length_a   1.000
_cell.length_b   1.000
_cell.length_c   1.000
_cell.angle_alpha   90.00
_cell.angle_beta   90.00
_cell.angle_gamma   90.00
#
_symmetry.space_group_name_H-M   'P 1'
#
loop_
_entity.id
_entity.type
_entity.pdbx_description
1 polymer ?
#
loop_
_entity_poly.entity_id
_entity_poly.type
_entity_poly.pdbx_seq_one_letter_code
_entity_poly.pdbx_strand_id
1 'polypeptide(L)'
;VERLLSGVDACVYLLDYTKLKTQDEASLLQRLKQVNPALVRRLSQRFFFVVNKVDAAQTTSGHDLEATRAYVADLVVLVSARNALLSRCILRGNASPEARAQFLALAFGAFANQALITEDSMRAAARALLADSGVLDLESQVLGHLWVHGSKVKQLALADDLDRLLAEVHGVSITCHAALTASCQALAQRSTELQEHLDATSAAVKATTQHADDLGDQ
;
A
#
# COMPACT_ATOMS: atom_id res chain seq x y z
N VAL A 1 8.13 3.64 0.15
CA VAL A 1 6.83 3.75 0.87
C VAL A 1 5.66 3.75 -0.12
N GLU A 2 5.66 4.61 -1.15
CA GLU A 2 4.57 4.67 -2.14
C GLU A 2 4.29 3.35 -2.87
N ARG A 3 5.33 2.63 -3.34
CA ARG A 3 5.19 1.29 -3.94
C ARG A 3 4.70 0.20 -2.98
N LEU A 4 4.91 0.36 -1.68
CA LEU A 4 4.37 -0.58 -0.69
C LEU A 4 2.89 -0.28 -0.50
N LEU A 5 2.51 0.99 -0.35
CA LEU A 5 1.14 1.44 -0.13
C LEU A 5 0.20 1.19 -1.33
N SER A 6 0.72 1.03 -2.55
CA SER A 6 -0.11 0.70 -3.72
C SER A 6 -0.70 -0.71 -3.68
N GLY A 7 -0.05 -1.65 -2.99
CA GLY A 7 -0.47 -3.05 -2.92
C GLY A 7 -1.21 -3.47 -1.64
N VAL A 8 -1.47 -2.54 -0.71
CA VAL A 8 -2.08 -2.87 0.58
C VAL A 8 -3.60 -2.67 0.55
N ASP A 9 -4.33 -3.68 1.03
CA ASP A 9 -5.80 -3.64 1.15
C ASP A 9 -6.29 -2.84 2.36
N ALA A 10 -5.57 -2.91 3.48
CA ALA A 10 -5.83 -2.14 4.70
C ALA A 10 -4.53 -1.78 5.41
N CYS A 11 -4.41 -0.54 5.88
CA CYS A 11 -3.28 -0.09 6.67
C CYS A 11 -3.73 0.21 8.10
N VAL A 12 -3.14 -0.49 9.06
CA VAL A 12 -3.38 -0.24 10.49
C VAL A 12 -2.26 0.62 11.03
N TYR A 13 -2.59 1.85 11.38
CA TYR A 13 -1.65 2.80 11.97
C TYR A 13 -1.76 2.74 13.49
N LEU A 14 -0.72 2.18 14.13
CA LEU A 14 -0.68 1.96 15.57
C LEU A 14 -0.03 3.15 16.29
N LEU A 15 -0.80 3.82 17.14
CA LEU A 15 -0.39 4.86 18.06
C LEU A 15 -0.23 4.29 19.47
N ASP A 16 0.69 4.86 20.23
CA ASP A 16 0.92 4.47 21.63
C ASP A 16 0.20 5.45 22.56
N TYR A 17 -0.76 4.98 23.36
CA TYR A 17 -1.55 5.82 24.25
C TYR A 17 -0.66 6.66 25.18
N THR A 18 0.48 6.12 25.62
CA THR A 18 1.39 6.82 26.53
C THR A 18 2.20 7.92 25.84
N LYS A 19 2.17 8.00 24.51
CA LYS A 19 2.91 8.96 23.69
C LYS A 19 2.01 9.96 22.97
N LEU A 20 0.70 9.81 23.09
CA LEU A 20 -0.27 10.75 22.57
C LEU A 20 0.01 12.14 23.16
N LYS A 21 0.09 13.15 22.28
CA LYS A 21 0.46 14.57 22.53
C LYS A 21 1.96 14.91 22.49
N THR A 22 2.82 13.98 22.09
CA THR A 22 4.18 14.36 21.73
C THR A 22 4.18 15.22 20.45
N GLN A 23 5.05 16.23 20.38
CA GLN A 23 5.20 17.09 19.18
C GLN A 23 5.53 16.27 17.92
N ASP A 24 6.21 15.13 18.09
CA ASP A 24 6.59 14.23 17.02
C ASP A 24 5.37 13.55 16.37
N GLU A 25 4.39 13.09 17.15
CA GLU A 25 3.18 12.48 16.58
C GLU A 25 2.27 13.52 15.91
N ALA A 26 2.13 14.70 16.53
CA ALA A 26 1.38 15.80 15.93
C ALA A 26 1.98 16.22 14.59
N SER A 27 3.31 16.35 14.52
CA SER A 27 4.01 16.69 13.28
C SER A 27 3.97 15.55 12.24
N LEU A 28 3.95 14.28 12.65
CA LEU A 28 3.80 13.14 11.74
C LEU A 28 2.38 13.07 11.14
N LEU A 29 1.34 13.27 11.95
CA LEU A 29 -0.04 13.39 11.46
C LEU A 29 -0.21 14.59 10.54
N GLN A 30 0.42 15.73 10.85
CA GLN A 30 0.40 16.92 10.00
C GLN A 30 1.15 16.69 8.69
N ARG A 31 2.30 16.00 8.72
CA ARG A 31 3.03 15.57 7.52
C ARG A 31 2.22 14.59 6.70
N LEU A 32 1.53 13.62 7.30
CA LEU A 32 0.62 12.73 6.58
C LEU A 32 -0.53 13.47 5.90
N LYS A 33 -1.09 14.50 6.55
CA LYS A 33 -2.09 15.39 5.93
C LYS A 33 -1.51 16.22 4.76
N GLN A 34 -0.23 16.58 4.82
CA GLN A 34 0.46 17.40 3.81
C GLN A 34 1.03 16.56 2.66
N VAL A 35 1.44 15.31 2.91
CA VAL A 35 1.99 14.40 1.90
C VAL A 35 0.84 13.86 1.06
N ASN A 36 0.57 14.60 0.00
CA ASN A 36 -0.25 14.24 -1.14
C ASN A 36 -1.74 13.98 -0.82
N PRO A 37 -2.59 15.02 -0.87
CA PRO A 37 -4.02 14.91 -0.60
C PRO A 37 -4.75 13.90 -1.52
N ALA A 38 -4.20 13.57 -2.68
CA ALA A 38 -4.73 12.51 -3.55
C ALA A 38 -4.46 11.10 -2.98
N LEU A 39 -3.25 10.85 -2.45
CA LEU A 39 -2.94 9.61 -1.73
C LEU A 39 -3.73 9.52 -0.43
N VAL A 40 -3.85 10.62 0.32
CA VAL A 40 -4.68 10.66 1.52
C VAL A 40 -6.14 10.38 1.19
N ARG A 41 -6.71 10.93 0.10
CA ARG A 41 -8.10 10.61 -0.30
C ARG A 41 -8.28 9.15 -0.72
N ARG A 42 -7.28 8.55 -1.37
CA ARG A 42 -7.34 7.16 -1.85
C ARG A 42 -7.11 6.16 -0.72
N LEU A 43 -6.21 6.50 0.20
CA LEU A 43 -5.82 5.65 1.31
C LEU A 43 -6.66 5.90 2.57
N SER A 44 -7.32 7.06 2.73
CA SER A 44 -8.17 7.36 3.91
C SER A 44 -9.28 6.34 4.07
N GLN A 45 -9.76 5.76 2.98
CA GLN A 45 -10.74 4.68 3.01
C GLN A 45 -10.17 3.38 3.60
N ARG A 46 -8.84 3.18 3.54
CA ARG A 46 -8.13 1.96 3.93
C ARG A 46 -7.32 2.11 5.23
N PHE A 47 -7.26 3.30 5.81
CA PHE A 47 -6.48 3.57 7.01
C PHE A 47 -7.33 3.40 8.27
N PHE A 48 -6.87 2.53 9.17
CA PHE A 48 -7.42 2.33 10.49
C PHE A 48 -6.46 2.91 11.52
N PHE A 49 -6.86 3.96 12.21
CA PHE A 49 -6.07 4.53 13.30
C PHE A 49 -6.40 3.79 14.58
N VAL A 50 -5.37 3.26 15.23
CA VAL A 50 -5.52 2.41 16.40
C VAL A 50 -4.63 2.94 17.49
N VAL A 51 -5.22 3.28 18.63
CA VAL A 51 -4.47 3.70 19.82
C VAL A 51 -4.35 2.50 20.74
N ASN A 52 -3.12 2.00 20.89
CA ASN A 52 -2.80 0.85 21.72
C ASN A 52 -2.37 1.28 23.13
N LYS A 53 -2.34 0.32 24.06
CA LYS A 53 -1.95 0.50 25.48
C LYS A 53 -2.91 1.34 26.31
N VAL A 54 -4.20 1.29 25.99
CA VAL A 54 -5.23 1.97 26.79
C VAL A 54 -5.33 1.41 28.22
N ASP A 55 -4.81 0.20 28.46
CA ASP A 55 -4.65 -0.37 29.80
C ASP A 55 -3.71 0.46 30.70
N ALA A 56 -2.74 1.19 30.11
CA ALA A 56 -1.86 2.08 30.87
C ALA A 56 -2.57 3.35 31.38
N ALA A 57 -3.76 3.68 30.85
CA ALA A 57 -4.55 4.82 31.30
C ALA A 57 -5.04 4.63 32.74
N GLN A 58 -5.30 3.39 33.17
CA GLN A 58 -5.77 3.10 34.53
C GLN A 58 -4.68 3.31 35.58
N THR A 59 -3.40 3.18 35.20
CA THR A 59 -2.25 3.37 36.09
C THR A 59 -1.70 4.80 36.08
N THR A 60 -1.97 5.57 35.03
CA THR A 60 -1.40 6.90 34.85
C THR A 60 -2.47 7.93 35.14
N SER A 61 -2.39 8.56 36.31
CA SER A 61 -3.27 9.65 36.74
C SER A 61 -3.27 10.79 35.71
N GLY A 62 -4.30 10.88 34.87
CA GLY A 62 -4.63 12.16 34.24
C GLY A 62 -5.09 12.20 32.78
N HIS A 63 -5.33 11.08 32.09
CA HIS A 63 -5.91 11.14 30.75
C HIS A 63 -7.24 10.42 30.68
N ASP A 64 -8.29 11.23 30.57
CA ASP A 64 -9.65 10.77 30.30
C ASP A 64 -9.70 10.14 28.91
N LEU A 65 -10.23 8.92 28.83
CA LEU A 65 -10.39 8.18 27.59
C LEU A 65 -11.31 8.93 26.63
N GLU A 66 -12.28 9.68 27.16
CA GLU A 66 -13.18 10.52 26.35
C GLU A 66 -12.43 11.69 25.71
N ALA A 67 -11.56 12.37 26.45
CA ALA A 67 -10.75 13.46 25.91
C ALA A 67 -9.79 12.98 24.81
N THR A 68 -9.25 11.75 24.96
CA THR A 68 -8.42 11.13 23.92
C THR A 68 -9.25 10.79 22.69
N ARG A 69 -10.47 10.26 22.86
CA ARG A 69 -11.38 9.96 21.76
C ARG A 69 -11.76 11.22 20.98
N ALA A 70 -12.05 12.31 21.70
CA ALA A 70 -12.34 13.62 21.09
C ALA A 70 -11.13 14.19 20.33
N TYR A 71 -9.91 13.95 20.82
CA TYR A 71 -8.67 14.46 20.21
C TYR A 71 -8.32 13.77 18.89
N VAL A 72 -8.49 12.44 18.80
CA VAL A 72 -8.07 11.67 17.60
C VAL A 72 -9.19 11.54 16.55
N ALA A 73 -10.40 12.06 16.84
CA ALA A 73 -11.62 11.97 16.03
C ALA A 73 -12.28 10.57 16.00
N ASP A 74 -13.53 10.52 15.52
CA ASP A 74 -14.43 9.34 15.54
C ASP A 74 -13.89 8.08 14.81
N LEU A 75 -12.80 8.19 14.06
CA LEU A 75 -12.23 7.13 13.23
C LEU A 75 -11.19 6.27 13.96
N VAL A 76 -11.00 6.46 15.26
CA VAL A 76 -9.92 5.82 16.01
C VAL A 76 -10.44 4.77 16.97
N VAL A 77 -9.87 3.56 16.86
CA VAL A 77 -10.19 2.45 17.76
C VAL A 77 -9.18 2.41 18.89
N LEU A 78 -9.69 2.45 20.11
CA LEU A 78 -8.94 2.31 21.34
C LEU A 78 -8.77 0.81 21.64
N VAL A 79 -7.53 0.34 21.80
CA VAL A 79 -7.26 -1.09 22.03
C VAL A 79 -6.24 -1.34 23.13
N SER A 80 -6.41 -2.46 23.83
CA SER A 80 -5.36 -3.07 24.64
C SER A 80 -4.95 -4.40 24.02
N ALA A 81 -3.93 -4.35 23.16
CA ALA A 81 -3.39 -5.55 22.53
C ALA A 81 -2.86 -6.56 23.56
N ARG A 82 -2.35 -6.07 24.70
CA ARG A 82 -1.88 -6.91 25.82
C ARG A 82 -3.02 -7.72 26.41
N ASN A 83 -4.12 -7.07 26.78
CA ASN A 83 -5.27 -7.73 27.39
C ASN A 83 -5.93 -8.72 26.42
N ALA A 84 -6.02 -8.36 25.14
CA ALA A 84 -6.51 -9.24 24.09
C ALA A 84 -5.65 -10.50 23.94
N LEU A 85 -4.32 -10.35 23.90
CA LEU A 85 -3.39 -11.46 23.77
C LEU A 85 -3.46 -12.40 24.97
N LEU A 86 -3.40 -11.88 26.19
CA LEU A 86 -3.49 -12.68 27.41
C LEU A 86 -4.81 -13.47 27.46
N SER A 87 -5.93 -12.80 27.17
CA SER A 87 -7.25 -13.44 27.11
C SER A 87 -7.31 -14.58 26.10
N ARG A 88 -6.75 -14.37 24.89
CA ARG A 88 -6.68 -15.41 23.85
C ARG A 88 -5.82 -16.61 24.27
N CYS A 89 -4.70 -16.38 24.95
CA CYS A 89 -3.85 -17.45 25.46
C CYS A 89 -4.59 -18.32 26.49
N ILE A 90 -5.34 -17.69 27.40
CA ILE A 90 -6.16 -18.38 28.41
C ILE A 90 -7.29 -19.17 27.75
N LEU A 91 -8.02 -18.56 26.81
CA LEU A 91 -9.13 -19.22 26.11
C LEU A 91 -8.68 -20.42 25.27
N ARG A 92 -7.45 -20.39 24.75
CA ARG A 92 -6.87 -21.52 23.99
C ARG A 92 -6.25 -22.62 24.86
N GLY A 93 -6.08 -22.39 26.17
CA GLY A 93 -5.43 -23.34 27.07
C GLY A 93 -3.91 -23.44 26.92
N ASN A 94 -3.28 -22.53 26.16
CA ASN A 94 -1.85 -22.57 25.84
C ASN A 94 -1.07 -21.44 26.53
N ALA A 95 -1.59 -20.89 27.64
CA ALA A 95 -0.92 -19.82 28.37
C ALA A 95 0.30 -20.35 29.12
N SER A 96 1.44 -19.66 28.98
CA SER A 96 2.60 -19.91 29.85
C SER A 96 2.24 -19.63 31.32
N PRO A 97 2.94 -20.24 32.30
CA PRO A 97 2.67 -19.98 33.72
C PRO A 97 2.80 -18.49 34.07
N GLU A 98 3.74 -17.78 33.41
CA GLU A 98 3.91 -16.34 33.55
C GLU A 98 2.70 -15.56 32.99
N ALA A 99 2.25 -15.89 31.78
CA ALA A 99 1.08 -15.24 31.17
C ALA A 99 -0.19 -15.50 31.99
N ARG A 100 -0.33 -16.70 32.57
CA ARG A 100 -1.41 -17.05 33.48
C ARG A 100 -1.35 -16.23 34.77
N ALA A 101 -0.18 -16.11 35.39
CA ALA A 101 -0.01 -15.28 36.58
C ALA A 101 -0.32 -13.80 36.31
N GLN A 102 0.15 -13.26 35.17
CA GLN A 102 -0.16 -11.90 34.75
C GLN A 102 -1.65 -11.68 34.51
N PHE A 103 -2.31 -12.63 33.82
CA PHE A 103 -3.75 -12.57 33.60
C PHE A 103 -4.52 -12.62 34.93
N LEU A 104 -4.13 -13.50 35.86
CA LEU A 104 -4.77 -13.60 37.17
C LEU A 104 -4.64 -12.31 37.97
N ALA A 105 -3.44 -11.73 38.00
CA ALA A 105 -3.20 -10.45 38.67
C ALA A 105 -4.03 -9.30 38.05
N LEU A 106 -4.23 -9.33 36.73
CA LEU A 106 -5.02 -8.33 36.01
C LEU A 106 -6.53 -8.50 36.22
N ALA A 107 -7.05 -9.72 36.06
CA ALA A 107 -8.48 -10.01 36.07
C ALA A 107 -9.08 -10.10 37.49
N PHE A 108 -8.29 -10.57 38.45
CA PHE A 108 -8.75 -10.81 39.82
C PHE A 108 -8.00 -9.97 40.88
N GLY A 109 -7.01 -9.18 40.45
CA GLY A 109 -6.19 -8.35 41.34
C GLY A 109 -4.99 -9.08 41.96
N ALA A 110 -4.10 -8.32 42.60
CA ALA A 110 -2.87 -8.83 43.22
C ALA A 110 -3.10 -9.80 44.40
N PHE A 111 -4.30 -9.77 45.01
CA PHE A 111 -4.66 -10.59 46.16
C PHE A 111 -5.53 -11.80 45.81
N ALA A 112 -5.67 -12.11 44.53
CA ALA A 112 -6.48 -13.22 44.07
C ALA A 112 -5.90 -14.55 44.58
N ASN A 113 -6.66 -15.25 45.43
CA ASN A 113 -6.26 -16.55 45.94
C ASN A 113 -6.38 -17.60 44.82
N GLN A 114 -5.26 -17.95 44.19
CA GLN A 114 -5.21 -18.82 43.02
C GLN A 114 -5.87 -20.19 43.25
N ALA A 115 -5.91 -20.66 44.50
CA ALA A 115 -6.53 -21.93 44.88
C ALA A 115 -8.07 -21.95 44.73
N LEU A 116 -8.73 -20.79 44.70
CA LEU A 116 -10.19 -20.68 44.60
C LEU A 116 -10.69 -20.40 43.18
N ILE A 117 -9.78 -20.13 42.24
CA ILE A 117 -10.13 -19.71 40.88
C ILE A 117 -10.29 -20.95 40.01
N THR A 118 -11.55 -21.29 39.72
CA THR A 118 -11.90 -22.37 38.80
C THR A 118 -11.52 -22.02 37.35
N GLU A 119 -11.24 -23.02 36.51
CA GLU A 119 -10.95 -22.77 35.09
C GLU A 119 -12.11 -22.07 34.37
N ASP A 120 -13.36 -22.38 34.72
CA ASP A 120 -14.54 -21.75 34.13
C ASP A 120 -14.62 -20.27 34.47
N SER A 121 -14.33 -19.89 35.72
CA SER A 121 -14.26 -18.48 36.12
C SER A 121 -13.15 -17.74 35.37
N MET A 122 -12.00 -18.39 35.15
CA MET A 122 -10.87 -17.84 34.40
C MET A 122 -11.24 -17.62 32.93
N ARG A 123 -11.92 -18.58 32.29
CA ARG A 123 -12.41 -18.45 30.91
C ARG A 123 -13.49 -17.37 30.78
N ALA A 124 -14.39 -17.26 31.74
CA ALA A 124 -15.42 -16.22 31.76
C ALA A 124 -14.78 -14.82 31.85
N ALA A 125 -13.83 -14.63 32.77
CA ALA A 125 -13.06 -13.39 32.88
C ALA A 125 -12.27 -13.08 31.61
N ALA A 126 -11.69 -14.10 30.95
CA ALA A 126 -10.94 -13.91 29.71
C ALA A 126 -11.86 -13.46 28.56
N ARG A 127 -13.10 -13.95 28.48
CA ARG A 127 -14.07 -13.46 27.49
C ARG A 127 -14.44 -12.00 27.74
N ALA A 128 -14.72 -11.63 28.99
CA ALA A 128 -15.04 -10.26 29.36
C ALA A 128 -13.87 -9.32 29.03
N LEU A 129 -12.67 -9.66 29.46
CA LEU A 129 -11.48 -8.86 29.20
C LEU A 129 -11.13 -8.75 27.70
N LEU A 130 -11.38 -9.81 26.92
CA LEU A 130 -11.22 -9.76 25.46
C LEU A 130 -12.24 -8.82 24.81
N ALA A 131 -13.50 -8.82 25.27
CA ALA A 131 -14.52 -7.89 24.79
C ALA A 131 -14.13 -6.44 25.11
N ASP A 132 -13.66 -6.17 26.33
CA ASP A 132 -13.25 -4.84 26.78
C ASP A 132 -11.95 -4.35 26.13
N SER A 133 -11.16 -5.24 25.53
CA SER A 133 -9.88 -4.90 24.91
C SER A 133 -10.00 -4.04 23.64
N GLY A 134 -11.20 -3.90 23.05
CA GLY A 134 -11.46 -3.18 21.80
C GLY A 134 -10.90 -3.86 20.53
N VAL A 135 -10.15 -4.95 20.66
CA VAL A 135 -9.54 -5.65 19.52
C VAL A 135 -10.59 -6.36 18.67
N LEU A 136 -11.67 -6.88 19.27
CA LEU A 136 -12.75 -7.52 18.50
C LEU A 136 -13.49 -6.53 17.60
N ASP A 137 -13.70 -5.30 18.08
CA ASP A 137 -14.30 -4.23 17.29
C ASP A 137 -13.38 -3.82 16.14
N LEU A 138 -12.08 -3.66 16.43
CA LEU A 138 -11.08 -3.38 15.40
C LEU A 138 -11.06 -4.48 14.33
N GLU A 139 -11.02 -5.75 14.73
CA GLU A 139 -11.03 -6.88 13.80
C GLU A 139 -12.31 -6.90 12.96
N SER A 140 -13.46 -6.68 13.57
CA SER A 140 -14.74 -6.63 12.87
C SER A 140 -14.80 -5.48 11.87
N GLN A 141 -14.28 -4.30 12.22
CA GLN A 141 -14.20 -3.15 11.32
C GLN A 141 -13.26 -3.40 10.14
N VAL A 142 -12.04 -3.89 10.42
CA VAL A 142 -11.03 -4.14 9.38
C VAL A 142 -11.49 -5.27 8.45
N LEU A 143 -11.93 -6.40 9.01
CA LEU A 143 -12.40 -7.54 8.21
C LEU A 143 -13.70 -7.20 7.47
N GLY A 144 -14.61 -6.46 8.10
CA GLY A 144 -15.83 -5.98 7.46
C GLY A 144 -15.53 -5.04 6.29
N HIS A 145 -14.59 -4.11 6.47
CA HIS A 145 -14.11 -3.26 5.39
C HIS A 145 -13.47 -4.08 4.27
N LEU A 146 -12.57 -5.02 4.60
CA LEU A 146 -11.93 -5.90 3.60
C LEU A 146 -12.95 -6.78 2.87
N TRP A 147 -14.01 -7.20 3.55
CA TRP A 147 -15.09 -7.98 2.93
C TRP A 147 -15.89 -7.12 1.94
N VAL A 148 -16.32 -5.93 2.37
CA VAL A 148 -17.15 -5.03 1.54
C VAL A 148 -16.36 -4.41 0.38
N HIS A 149 -15.11 -4.07 0.62
CA HIS A 149 -14.29 -3.30 -0.32
C HIS A 149 -13.18 -4.12 -0.98
N GLY A 150 -12.93 -5.37 -0.55
CA GLY A 150 -11.84 -6.19 -1.10
C GLY A 150 -11.97 -6.43 -2.60
N SER A 151 -13.18 -6.59 -3.12
CA SER A 151 -13.44 -6.69 -4.57
C SER A 151 -13.08 -5.38 -5.29
N LYS A 152 -13.53 -4.24 -4.75
CA LYS A 152 -13.24 -2.90 -5.29
C LYS A 152 -11.76 -2.55 -5.24
N VAL A 153 -11.05 -2.93 -4.18
CA VAL A 153 -9.61 -2.74 -4.06
C VAL A 153 -8.87 -3.54 -5.12
N LYS A 154 -9.24 -4.82 -5.32
CA LYS A 154 -8.68 -5.65 -6.40
C LYS A 154 -8.98 -5.06 -7.79
N GLN A 155 -10.20 -4.58 -8.02
CA GLN A 155 -10.56 -3.93 -9.29
C GLN A 155 -9.74 -2.65 -9.54
N LEU A 156 -9.51 -1.84 -8.50
CA LEU A 156 -8.65 -0.66 -8.60
C LEU A 156 -7.19 -1.03 -8.89
N ALA A 157 -6.67 -2.08 -8.24
CA ALA A 157 -5.32 -2.56 -8.53
C ALA A 157 -5.20 -3.06 -9.98
N LEU A 158 -6.20 -3.80 -10.48
CA LEU A 158 -6.25 -4.23 -11.87
C LEU A 158 -6.35 -3.05 -12.85
N ALA A 159 -7.11 -2.01 -12.49
CA ALA A 159 -7.20 -0.79 -13.30
C ALA A 159 -5.85 -0.06 -13.36
N ASP A 160 -5.18 0.13 -12.22
CA ASP A 160 -3.85 0.74 -12.14
C ASP A 160 -2.82 -0.07 -12.97
N ASP A 161 -2.89 -1.42 -12.94
CA ASP A 161 -2.04 -2.29 -13.75
C ASP A 161 -2.34 -2.20 -15.25
N LEU A 162 -3.62 -2.12 -15.63
CA LEU A 162 -4.02 -1.92 -17.03
C LEU A 162 -3.53 -0.57 -17.57
N ASP A 163 -3.66 0.50 -16.80
CA ASP A 163 -3.16 1.82 -17.19
C ASP A 163 -1.64 1.81 -17.41
N ARG A 164 -0.89 1.15 -16.52
CA ARG A 164 0.56 0.96 -16.69
C ARG A 164 0.89 0.19 -17.96
N LEU A 165 0.22 -0.94 -18.21
CA LEU A 165 0.45 -1.76 -19.40
C LEU A 165 0.07 -1.01 -20.69
N LEU A 166 -1.02 -0.25 -20.68
CA LEU A 166 -1.42 0.60 -21.80
C LEU A 166 -0.39 1.69 -22.09
N ALA A 167 0.18 2.31 -21.05
CA ALA A 167 1.27 3.26 -21.21
C ALA A 167 2.53 2.63 -21.82
N GLU A 168 2.87 1.40 -21.42
CA GLU A 168 3.99 0.64 -22.00
C GLU A 168 3.73 0.31 -23.47
N VAL A 169 2.54 -0.20 -23.81
CA VAL A 169 2.14 -0.49 -25.19
C VAL A 169 2.14 0.77 -26.05
N HIS A 170 1.62 1.89 -25.50
CA HIS A 170 1.63 3.17 -26.19
C HIS A 170 3.05 3.67 -26.45
N GLY A 171 3.94 3.57 -25.46
CA GLY A 171 5.36 3.90 -25.61
C GLY A 171 6.03 3.10 -26.74
N VAL A 172 5.82 1.78 -26.77
CA VAL A 172 6.33 0.91 -27.85
C VAL A 172 5.76 1.34 -29.20
N SER A 173 4.46 1.63 -29.28
CA SER A 173 3.82 2.08 -30.52
C SER A 173 4.43 3.38 -31.06
N ILE A 174 4.72 4.36 -30.20
CA ILE A 174 5.37 5.62 -30.60
C ILE A 174 6.78 5.32 -31.14
N THR A 175 7.56 4.51 -30.43
CA THR A 175 8.92 4.16 -30.85
C THR A 175 8.92 3.43 -32.20
N CYS A 176 8.01 2.47 -32.41
CA CYS A 176 7.87 1.77 -33.69
C CYS A 176 7.48 2.72 -34.82
N HIS A 177 6.53 3.63 -34.58
CA HIS A 177 6.11 4.61 -35.58
C HIS A 177 7.26 5.55 -35.97
N ALA A 178 8.02 6.04 -34.99
CA ALA A 178 9.19 6.87 -35.23
C ALA A 178 10.27 6.13 -36.04
N ALA A 179 10.55 4.87 -35.69
CA ALA A 179 11.51 4.04 -36.41
C ALA A 179 11.08 3.79 -37.86
N LEU A 180 9.81 3.45 -38.10
CA LEU A 180 9.27 3.27 -39.45
C LEU A 180 9.35 4.56 -40.27
N THR A 181 9.03 5.70 -39.67
CA THR A 181 9.11 7.00 -40.34
C THR A 181 10.55 7.32 -40.74
N ALA A 182 11.51 7.10 -39.84
CA ALA A 182 12.93 7.28 -40.13
C ALA A 182 13.42 6.32 -41.22
N SER A 183 13.00 5.05 -41.19
CA SER A 183 13.34 4.07 -42.24
C SER A 183 12.74 4.45 -43.60
N CYS A 184 11.50 4.92 -43.66
CA CYS A 184 10.88 5.41 -44.89
C CYS A 184 11.61 6.63 -45.45
N GLN A 185 12.02 7.57 -44.59
CA GLN A 185 12.82 8.73 -45.01
C GLN A 185 14.19 8.31 -45.55
N ALA A 186 14.88 7.39 -44.88
CA ALA A 186 16.16 6.86 -45.34
C ALA A 186 16.03 6.11 -46.68
N LEU A 187 14.98 5.31 -46.87
CA LEU A 187 14.68 4.62 -48.13
C LEU A 187 14.37 5.62 -49.25
N ALA A 188 13.61 6.67 -48.97
CA ALA A 188 13.30 7.70 -49.96
C ALA A 188 14.57 8.44 -50.40
N GLN A 189 15.44 8.84 -49.46
CA GLN A 189 16.75 9.43 -49.75
C GLN A 189 17.63 8.49 -50.58
N ARG A 190 17.67 7.20 -50.23
CA ARG A 190 18.47 6.23 -50.98
C ARG A 190 17.92 5.99 -52.38
N SER A 191 16.61 6.02 -52.55
CA SER A 191 15.96 5.94 -53.86
C SER A 191 16.31 7.14 -54.74
N THR A 192 16.33 8.36 -54.19
CA THR A 192 16.73 9.55 -54.94
C THR A 192 18.20 9.50 -55.34
N GLU A 193 19.10 9.10 -54.43
CA GLU A 193 20.53 8.92 -54.73
C GLU A 193 20.77 7.89 -55.84
N LEU A 194 20.09 6.74 -55.77
CA LEU A 194 20.21 5.69 -56.79
C LEU A 194 19.67 6.14 -58.15
N GLN A 195 18.58 6.92 -58.17
CA GLN A 195 18.05 7.49 -59.42
C GLN A 195 19.06 8.45 -60.04
N GLU A 196 19.66 9.35 -59.25
CA GLU A 196 20.71 10.27 -59.72
C GLU A 196 21.92 9.50 -60.28
N HIS A 197 22.36 8.43 -59.60
CA HIS A 197 23.43 7.57 -60.09
C HIS A 197 23.06 6.84 -61.39
N LEU A 198 21.82 6.36 -61.51
CA LEU A 198 21.34 5.70 -62.73
C LEU A 198 21.28 6.68 -63.90
N ASP A 199 20.79 7.89 -63.68
CA ASP A 199 20.75 8.93 -64.70
C ASP A 199 22.16 9.31 -65.16
N ALA A 200 23.10 9.51 -64.21
CA ALA A 200 24.50 9.81 -64.50
C ALA A 200 25.21 8.69 -65.28
N THR A 201 25.02 7.43 -64.88
CA THR A 201 25.58 6.28 -65.60
C THR A 201 24.96 6.10 -66.97
N SER A 202 23.65 6.31 -67.13
CA SER A 202 22.98 6.28 -68.43
C SER A 202 23.53 7.34 -69.39
N ALA A 203 23.81 8.55 -68.88
CA ALA A 203 24.41 9.63 -69.65
C ALA A 203 25.85 9.29 -70.06
N ALA A 204 26.64 8.72 -69.15
CA ALA A 204 27.99 8.25 -69.46
C ALA A 204 28.00 7.15 -70.53
N VAL A 205 27.10 6.17 -70.44
CA VAL A 205 26.95 5.10 -71.44
C VAL A 205 26.60 5.70 -72.81
N LYS A 206 25.61 6.61 -72.88
CA LYS A 206 25.24 7.30 -74.12
C LYS A 206 26.41 8.06 -74.74
N ALA A 207 27.22 8.73 -73.93
CA ALA A 207 28.41 9.43 -74.40
C ALA A 207 29.46 8.46 -74.95
N THR A 208 29.68 7.31 -74.31
CA THR A 208 30.61 6.28 -74.81
C THR A 208 30.12 5.61 -76.10
N THR A 209 28.81 5.37 -76.25
CA THR A 209 28.25 4.80 -77.49
C THR A 209 28.36 5.79 -78.64
N GLN A 210 28.07 7.08 -78.42
CA GLN A 210 28.26 8.11 -79.45
C GLN A 210 29.73 8.21 -79.89
N HIS A 211 30.66 8.17 -78.93
CA HIS A 211 32.08 8.19 -79.25
C HIS A 211 32.55 6.96 -80.03
N ALA A 212 31.98 5.78 -79.76
CA ALA A 212 32.27 4.56 -80.50
C ALA A 212 31.70 4.60 -81.94
N ASP A 213 30.50 5.15 -82.12
CA ASP A 213 29.90 5.35 -83.44
C ASP A 213 30.74 6.34 -84.28
N ASP A 214 31.20 7.45 -83.68
CA ASP A 214 32.08 8.42 -84.34
C ASP A 214 33.44 7.82 -84.79
N LEU A 215 33.92 6.77 -84.12
CA LEU A 215 35.13 6.03 -84.48
C LEU A 215 34.89 4.96 -85.55
N GLY A 216 33.66 4.46 -85.70
CA GLY A 216 33.29 3.46 -86.71
C GLY A 216 33.10 4.03 -88.12
N ASP A 217 32.82 5.33 -88.22
CA ASP A 217 32.63 6.06 -89.49
C ASP A 217 33.94 6.65 -90.08
N GLN A 218 35.08 6.46 -89.42
CA GLN A 218 36.42 6.87 -89.88
C GLN A 218 37.18 5.72 -90.56
#